data_AF-A0A935A1J1-F1
#
_entry.id   AF-A0A935A1J1-F1
#
_cell.length_a   1.000
_cell.length_b   1.000
_cell.length_c   1.000
_cell.angle_alpha   90.00
_cell.angle_beta   90.00
_cell.angle_gamma   90.00
#
_symmetry.space_group_name_H-M   'P 1'
#
loop_
_entity.id
_entity.type
_entity.pdbx_description
1 polymer ?
#
loop_
_entity_poly.entity_id
_entity_poly.type
_entity_poly.pdbx_seq_one_letter_code
_entity_poly.pdbx_strand_id
1 'polypeptide(L)'
;MTDLSLIGGLAGGVGLFLLGMGLMTDGLKLAAGPALQRILAHSTKTPLRGLASGVLVTAAVQSSSAVTVAIIGFVNAGLLNLSQSLWVLFGANVGTTMTGWLVALVGLKFNIEVLALPLIGFGMLLRLSGEGSRRGALGTALAGFGVLFLGIDMLKDTFAGLSTEFTFPEGAGVRDILVQVLIGLGLTVLMQSSSASLAIVLTAAQGGLLSAQGRRPSSSAPTSAPPSRRSSPLSAPRPTPAVPPPRTSSSTCSPAASPCCSCPGCSARSAC
;
A
#
# COMPACT_ATOMS: atom_id res chain seq x y z
N MET A 1 -5.76 8.67 -29.17
CA MET A 1 -5.44 7.24 -28.90
C MET A 1 -5.12 7.03 -27.42
N THR A 2 -4.44 7.98 -26.78
CA THR A 2 -4.17 8.05 -25.34
C THR A 2 -5.42 7.95 -24.46
N ASP A 3 -6.52 8.65 -24.79
CA ASP A 3 -7.75 8.59 -24.00
C ASP A 3 -8.39 7.20 -23.98
N LEU A 4 -8.38 6.49 -25.12
CA LEU A 4 -8.95 5.15 -25.22
C LEU A 4 -8.11 4.12 -24.47
N SER A 5 -6.78 4.26 -24.48
CA SER A 5 -5.89 3.42 -23.65
C SER A 5 -6.03 3.70 -22.16
N LEU A 6 -6.25 4.96 -21.75
CA LEU A 6 -6.46 5.31 -20.34
C LEU A 6 -7.82 4.81 -19.82
N ILE A 7 -8.89 5.02 -20.58
CA ILE A 7 -10.22 4.51 -20.23
C ILE A 7 -10.21 2.99 -20.24
N GLY A 8 -9.58 2.35 -21.23
CA GLY A 8 -9.41 0.90 -21.31
C GLY A 8 -8.58 0.34 -20.16
N GLY A 9 -7.52 1.04 -19.74
CA GLY A 9 -6.68 0.68 -18.60
C GLY A 9 -7.42 0.76 -17.27
N LEU A 10 -8.17 1.84 -17.04
CA LEU A 10 -8.99 2.01 -15.84
C LEU A 10 -10.13 0.99 -15.79
N ALA A 11 -10.90 0.85 -16.87
CA ALA A 11 -12.02 -0.09 -16.94
C ALA A 11 -11.53 -1.55 -16.87
N GLY A 12 -10.44 -1.87 -17.55
CA GLY A 12 -9.81 -3.19 -17.52
C GLY A 12 -9.23 -3.54 -16.14
N GLY A 13 -8.49 -2.61 -15.53
CA GLY A 13 -7.92 -2.79 -14.20
C GLY A 13 -8.99 -2.93 -13.12
N VAL A 14 -10.02 -2.08 -13.13
CA VAL A 14 -11.20 -2.23 -12.26
C VAL A 14 -11.93 -3.55 -12.52
N GLY A 15 -12.15 -3.90 -13.79
CA GLY A 15 -12.85 -5.14 -14.17
C GLY A 15 -12.12 -6.39 -13.70
N LEU A 16 -10.81 -6.47 -13.90
CA LEU A 16 -9.97 -7.56 -13.39
C LEU A 16 -9.96 -7.60 -11.87
N PHE A 17 -9.85 -6.45 -11.20
CA PHE A 17 -9.88 -6.37 -9.75
C PHE A 17 -11.20 -6.90 -9.17
N LEU A 18 -12.35 -6.46 -9.71
CA LEU A 18 -13.68 -6.92 -9.33
C LEU A 18 -13.88 -8.41 -9.62
N LEU A 19 -13.43 -8.89 -10.79
CA LEU A 19 -13.45 -10.31 -11.16
C LEU A 19 -12.65 -11.15 -10.16
N GLY A 20 -11.45 -10.71 -9.81
CA GLY A 20 -10.58 -11.38 -8.86
C GLY A 20 -11.21 -11.50 -7.47
N MET A 21 -11.82 -10.43 -6.97
CA MET A 21 -12.57 -10.46 -5.70
C MET A 21 -13.78 -11.40 -5.74
N GLY A 22 -14.52 -11.44 -6.86
CA GLY A 22 -15.63 -12.38 -7.05
C GLY A 22 -15.17 -13.85 -7.01
N LEU A 23 -14.17 -14.20 -7.82
CA LEU A 23 -13.59 -15.55 -7.85
C LEU A 23 -13.01 -15.96 -6.49
N MET A 24 -12.32 -15.05 -5.82
CA MET A 24 -11.79 -15.27 -4.48
C MET A 24 -12.91 -15.56 -3.49
N THR A 25 -13.97 -14.75 -3.50
CA THR A 25 -15.13 -14.91 -2.63
C THR A 25 -15.84 -16.23 -2.87
N ASP A 26 -16.11 -16.58 -4.12
CA ASP A 26 -16.80 -17.82 -4.46
C ASP A 26 -15.94 -19.04 -4.11
N GLY A 27 -14.65 -19.00 -4.44
CA GLY A 27 -13.70 -20.06 -4.08
C GLY A 27 -13.61 -20.27 -2.56
N LEU A 28 -13.52 -19.19 -1.78
CA LEU A 28 -13.50 -19.28 -0.31
C LEU A 28 -14.84 -19.76 0.25
N LYS A 29 -15.97 -19.30 -0.27
CA LYS A 29 -17.31 -19.77 0.15
C LYS A 29 -17.48 -21.27 -0.10
N LEU A 30 -17.14 -21.75 -1.29
CA LEU A 30 -17.18 -23.18 -1.64
C LEU A 30 -16.19 -24.00 -0.79
N ALA A 31 -14.99 -23.47 -0.52
CA ALA A 31 -13.99 -24.16 0.29
C ALA A 31 -14.33 -24.19 1.79
N ALA A 32 -15.09 -23.19 2.27
CA ALA A 32 -15.43 -23.00 3.67
C ALA A 32 -16.74 -23.68 4.11
N GLY A 33 -17.65 -24.03 3.19
CA GLY A 33 -19.03 -24.50 3.46
C GLY A 33 -19.25 -25.25 4.81
N PRO A 34 -18.81 -26.50 4.98
CA PRO A 34 -19.02 -27.25 6.23
C PRO A 34 -18.16 -26.78 7.41
N ALA A 35 -17.02 -26.13 7.13
CA ALA A 35 -16.09 -25.65 8.14
C ALA A 35 -16.61 -24.39 8.83
N LEU A 36 -17.29 -23.50 8.11
CA LEU A 36 -17.90 -22.29 8.66
C LEU A 36 -18.94 -22.63 9.73
N GLN A 37 -19.76 -23.65 9.46
CA GLN A 37 -20.78 -24.14 10.38
C GLN A 37 -20.16 -24.77 11.65
N ARG A 38 -19.08 -25.53 11.53
CA ARG A 38 -18.34 -26.10 12.68
C ARG A 38 -17.60 -25.04 13.50
N ILE A 39 -16.98 -24.06 12.83
CA ILE A 39 -16.26 -22.96 13.50
C ILE A 39 -17.26 -22.11 14.30
N LEU A 40 -18.43 -21.79 13.73
CA LEU A 40 -19.47 -21.05 14.43
C LEU A 40 -20.06 -21.85 15.61
N ALA A 41 -20.20 -23.18 15.48
CA ALA A 41 -20.73 -24.03 16.54
C ALA A 41 -19.78 -24.27 17.73
N HIS A 42 -18.46 -24.24 17.52
CA HIS A 42 -17.47 -24.57 18.56
C HIS A 42 -16.62 -23.39 19.07
N SER A 43 -16.52 -22.27 18.34
CA SER A 43 -15.58 -21.20 18.65
C SER A 43 -16.12 -20.05 19.50
N THR A 44 -17.39 -20.02 19.90
CA THR A 44 -17.92 -18.88 20.68
C THR A 44 -17.82 -19.04 22.20
N LYS A 45 -17.11 -20.05 22.70
CA LYS A 45 -16.94 -20.28 24.14
C LYS A 45 -16.08 -19.22 24.85
N THR A 46 -15.20 -18.52 24.13
CA THR A 46 -14.35 -17.46 24.71
C THR A 46 -14.32 -16.20 23.84
N PRO A 47 -14.14 -15.01 24.44
CA PRO A 47 -14.02 -13.72 23.74
C PRO A 47 -13.03 -13.74 22.58
N LEU A 48 -11.83 -14.27 22.82
CA LEU A 48 -10.76 -14.31 21.82
C LEU A 48 -11.13 -15.19 20.61
N ARG A 49 -11.76 -16.33 20.87
CA ARG A 49 -12.22 -17.23 19.80
C ARG A 49 -13.41 -16.64 19.05
N GLY A 50 -14.29 -15.91 19.73
CA GLY A 50 -15.34 -15.10 19.10
C GLY A 50 -14.76 -14.09 18.12
N LEU A 51 -13.77 -13.30 18.55
CA LEU A 51 -13.07 -12.35 17.69
C LEU A 51 -12.38 -13.02 16.50
N ALA A 52 -11.59 -14.07 16.73
CA ALA A 52 -10.93 -14.81 15.65
C ALA A 52 -11.94 -15.42 14.66
N SER A 53 -13.06 -15.94 15.15
CA SER A 53 -14.13 -16.47 14.28
C SER A 53 -14.78 -15.37 13.45
N GLY A 54 -15.02 -14.17 14.00
CA GLY A 54 -15.53 -13.02 13.27
C GLY A 54 -14.59 -12.57 12.15
N VAL A 55 -13.28 -12.52 12.44
CA VAL A 55 -12.23 -12.21 11.45
C VAL A 55 -12.25 -13.23 10.32
N LEU A 56 -12.21 -14.52 10.65
CA LEU A 56 -12.17 -15.61 9.65
C LEU A 56 -13.44 -15.67 8.79
N VAL A 57 -14.61 -15.57 9.43
CA VAL A 57 -15.89 -15.61 8.71
C VAL A 57 -16.01 -14.40 7.79
N THR A 58 -15.64 -13.20 8.24
CA THR A 58 -15.72 -12.00 7.41
C THR A 58 -14.69 -12.00 6.29
N ALA A 59 -13.48 -12.49 6.55
CA ALA A 59 -12.47 -12.66 5.50
C ALA A 59 -12.92 -13.66 4.42
N ALA A 60 -13.65 -14.72 4.81
CA ALA A 60 -14.18 -15.70 3.86
C ALA A 60 -15.42 -15.21 3.11
N VAL A 61 -16.35 -14.55 3.81
CA VAL A 61 -17.64 -14.10 3.24
C VAL A 61 -17.50 -12.77 2.51
N GLN A 62 -16.47 -11.97 2.81
CA GLN A 62 -16.18 -10.62 2.29
C GLN A 62 -17.28 -9.56 2.49
N SER A 63 -18.44 -9.93 3.02
CA SER A 63 -19.56 -9.02 3.28
C SER A 63 -19.78 -8.87 4.78
N SER A 64 -19.41 -7.72 5.33
CA SER A 64 -19.69 -7.40 6.75
C SER A 64 -21.18 -7.36 7.05
N SER A 65 -22.00 -6.85 6.12
CA SER A 65 -23.46 -6.82 6.26
C SER A 65 -24.06 -8.23 6.38
N ALA A 66 -23.61 -9.17 5.56
CA ALA A 66 -24.07 -10.55 5.64
C ALA A 66 -23.70 -11.21 6.98
N VAL A 67 -22.50 -10.92 7.50
CA VAL A 67 -22.05 -11.42 8.81
C VAL A 67 -22.89 -10.85 9.95
N THR A 68 -23.20 -9.54 9.93
CA THR A 68 -24.07 -8.93 10.93
C THR A 68 -25.48 -9.53 10.92
N VAL A 69 -26.08 -9.74 9.73
CA VAL A 69 -27.40 -10.38 9.61
C VAL A 69 -27.39 -11.81 10.14
N ALA A 70 -26.35 -12.58 9.83
CA ALA A 70 -26.20 -13.95 10.35
C ALA A 70 -26.07 -13.97 11.88
N ILE A 71 -25.29 -13.06 12.45
CA ILE A 71 -25.13 -12.93 13.91
C ILE A 71 -26.48 -12.62 14.56
N ILE A 72 -27.24 -11.65 14.03
CA ILE A 72 -28.58 -11.30 14.54
C ILE A 72 -29.51 -12.52 14.48
N GLY A 73 -29.48 -13.26 13.37
CA GLY A 73 -30.25 -14.51 13.22
C GLY A 73 -29.89 -15.57 14.27
N PHE A 74 -28.60 -15.76 14.55
CA PHE A 74 -28.15 -16.72 15.57
C PHE A 74 -28.47 -16.29 17.01
N VAL A 75 -28.48 -14.99 17.29
CA VAL A 75 -28.93 -14.46 18.59
C VAL A 75 -30.43 -14.71 18.76
N ASN A 76 -31.23 -14.44 17.73
CA ASN A 76 -32.67 -14.67 17.77
C ASN A 76 -33.03 -16.16 17.89
N ALA A 77 -32.22 -17.05 17.29
CA ALA A 77 -32.35 -18.50 17.42
C ALA A 77 -31.83 -19.05 18.76
N GLY A 78 -31.32 -18.21 19.67
CA GLY A 78 -30.75 -18.62 20.95
C GLY A 78 -29.43 -19.38 20.86
N LEU A 79 -28.81 -19.41 19.66
CA LEU A 79 -27.54 -20.11 19.41
C LEU A 79 -26.32 -19.32 19.92
N LEU A 80 -26.45 -18.00 19.99
CA LEU A 80 -25.42 -17.09 20.53
C LEU A 80 -26.05 -16.14 21.54
N ASN A 81 -25.36 -15.88 22.64
CA ASN A 81 -25.75 -14.81 23.56
C ASN A 81 -25.20 -13.45 23.08
N LEU A 82 -25.76 -12.36 23.64
CA LEU A 82 -25.40 -10.99 23.24
C LEU A 82 -23.89 -10.73 23.40
N SER A 83 -23.30 -11.16 24.51
CA SER A 83 -21.86 -11.00 24.78
C SER A 83 -20.98 -11.71 23.74
N GLN A 84 -21.34 -12.94 23.35
CA GLN A 84 -20.63 -13.69 22.31
C GLN A 84 -20.76 -13.02 20.94
N SER A 85 -21.96 -12.53 20.61
CA SER A 85 -22.25 -11.86 19.34
C SER A 85 -21.41 -10.60 19.15
N LEU A 86 -21.16 -9.84 20.22
CA LEU A 86 -20.32 -8.65 20.20
C LEU A 86 -18.86 -8.96 19.85
N TRP A 87 -18.29 -10.02 20.41
CA TRP A 87 -16.91 -10.43 20.08
C TRP A 87 -16.78 -10.86 18.62
N VAL A 88 -17.76 -11.58 18.08
CA VAL A 88 -17.78 -11.95 16.65
C VAL A 88 -17.94 -10.70 15.78
N LEU A 89 -18.78 -9.75 16.17
CA LEU A 89 -18.97 -8.49 15.44
C LEU A 89 -17.71 -7.62 15.42
N PHE A 90 -17.01 -7.47 16.55
CA PHE A 90 -15.72 -6.78 16.60
C PHE A 90 -14.69 -7.48 15.72
N GLY A 91 -14.64 -8.81 15.76
CA GLY A 91 -13.82 -9.60 14.85
C GLY A 91 -14.17 -9.38 13.38
N ALA A 92 -15.46 -9.27 13.04
CA ALA A 92 -15.91 -9.03 11.69
C ALA A 92 -15.42 -7.69 11.14
N ASN A 93 -15.52 -6.63 11.94
CA ASN A 93 -14.99 -5.32 11.58
C ASN A 93 -13.48 -5.36 11.37
N VAL A 94 -12.72 -6.03 12.23
CA VAL A 94 -11.28 -6.26 12.02
C VAL A 94 -11.03 -7.05 10.73
N GLY A 95 -11.84 -8.07 10.46
CA GLY A 95 -11.77 -8.88 9.24
C GLY A 95 -11.89 -8.06 7.95
N THR A 96 -12.78 -7.06 7.90
CA THR A 96 -12.90 -6.19 6.72
C THR A 96 -11.62 -5.40 6.39
N THR A 97 -10.76 -5.18 7.38
CA THR A 97 -9.48 -4.48 7.18
C THR A 97 -8.40 -5.38 6.58
N MET A 98 -8.55 -6.70 6.64
CA MET A 98 -7.54 -7.65 6.13
C MET A 98 -7.27 -7.48 4.65
N THR A 99 -8.27 -7.14 3.84
CA THR A 99 -8.09 -6.87 2.41
C THR A 99 -7.18 -5.66 2.17
N GLY A 100 -7.36 -4.59 2.97
CA GLY A 100 -6.49 -3.41 2.89
C GLY A 100 -5.06 -3.73 3.28
N TRP A 101 -4.86 -4.51 4.35
CA TRP A 101 -3.54 -5.00 4.77
C TRP A 101 -2.89 -5.93 3.74
N LEU A 102 -3.68 -6.79 3.10
CA LEU A 102 -3.23 -7.68 2.04
C LEU A 102 -2.68 -6.87 0.87
N VAL A 103 -3.44 -5.88 0.40
CA VAL A 103 -3.00 -4.98 -0.68
C VAL A 103 -1.80 -4.14 -0.24
N ALA A 104 -1.81 -3.63 1.00
CA ALA A 104 -0.72 -2.81 1.54
C ALA A 104 0.59 -3.59 1.78
N LEU A 105 0.52 -4.88 2.11
CA LEU A 105 1.73 -5.69 2.35
C LEU A 105 2.21 -6.36 1.08
N VAL A 106 1.31 -6.97 0.32
CA VAL A 106 1.65 -7.76 -0.87
C VAL A 106 1.83 -6.84 -2.09
N GLY A 107 0.93 -5.87 -2.25
CA GLY A 107 0.94 -4.96 -3.40
C GLY A 107 2.07 -3.92 -3.37
N LEU A 108 2.54 -3.54 -2.18
CA LEU A 108 3.47 -2.42 -2.04
C LEU A 108 4.94 -2.86 -1.90
N LYS A 109 5.20 -4.13 -1.61
CA LYS A 109 6.57 -4.64 -1.33
C LYS A 109 7.06 -5.69 -2.30
N PHE A 110 6.17 -6.38 -2.99
CA PHE A 110 6.53 -7.46 -3.91
C PHE A 110 6.22 -7.03 -5.34
N ASN A 111 7.05 -7.45 -6.31
CA ASN A 111 6.72 -7.30 -7.72
C ASN A 111 5.45 -8.11 -8.00
N ILE A 112 4.31 -7.42 -7.99
CA ILE A 112 2.97 -8.01 -8.05
C ILE A 112 2.84 -8.91 -9.27
N GLU A 113 3.37 -8.46 -10.41
CA GLU A 113 3.32 -9.16 -11.70
C GLU A 113 3.95 -10.56 -11.65
N VAL A 114 5.10 -10.70 -10.99
CA VAL A 114 5.84 -11.98 -10.87
C VAL A 114 5.10 -12.97 -9.97
N LEU A 115 4.32 -12.48 -9.00
CA LEU A 115 3.56 -13.33 -8.09
C LEU A 115 2.16 -13.65 -8.64
N ALA A 116 1.52 -12.70 -9.32
CA ALA A 116 0.17 -12.83 -9.85
C ALA A 116 0.07 -13.95 -10.89
N LEU A 117 0.96 -13.97 -11.89
CA LEU A 117 0.90 -14.94 -13.00
C LEU A 117 1.04 -16.41 -12.53
N PRO A 118 2.01 -16.78 -11.67
CA PRO A 118 2.07 -18.12 -11.10
C PRO A 118 0.85 -18.47 -10.23
N LEU A 119 0.30 -17.52 -9.48
CA LEU A 119 -0.90 -17.76 -8.67
C LEU A 119 -2.13 -18.04 -9.56
N ILE A 120 -2.29 -17.32 -10.66
CA ILE A 120 -3.33 -17.59 -11.65
C ILE A 120 -3.12 -18.99 -12.25
N GLY A 121 -1.92 -19.30 -12.72
CA GLY A 121 -1.60 -20.58 -13.35
C GLY A 121 -1.82 -21.77 -12.41
N PHE A 122 -1.23 -21.72 -11.22
CA PHE A 122 -1.36 -22.78 -10.22
C PHE A 122 -2.78 -22.87 -9.65
N GLY A 123 -3.44 -21.72 -9.41
CA GLY A 123 -4.83 -21.67 -8.96
C GLY A 123 -5.79 -22.28 -9.98
N MET A 124 -5.61 -21.96 -11.26
CA MET A 124 -6.42 -22.53 -12.33
C MET A 124 -6.12 -24.03 -12.52
N LEU A 125 -4.86 -24.45 -12.41
CA LEU A 125 -4.50 -25.87 -12.44
C LEU A 125 -5.14 -26.66 -11.30
N LEU A 126 -5.13 -26.12 -10.08
CA LEU A 126 -5.82 -26.71 -8.92
C LEU A 126 -7.33 -26.74 -9.11
N ARG A 127 -7.92 -25.70 -9.71
CA ARG A 127 -9.35 -25.64 -10.04
C ARG A 127 -9.75 -26.78 -10.97
N LEU A 128 -8.99 -26.98 -12.04
CA LEU A 128 -9.24 -28.02 -13.04
C LEU A 128 -8.96 -29.43 -12.51
N SER A 129 -7.93 -29.59 -11.67
CA SER A 129 -7.55 -30.90 -11.10
C SER A 129 -8.52 -31.42 -10.03
N GLY A 130 -9.49 -30.61 -9.62
CA GLY A 130 -10.37 -30.93 -8.50
C GLY A 130 -11.73 -30.26 -8.60
N GLU A 131 -12.30 -30.19 -9.80
CA GLU A 131 -13.60 -29.57 -10.06
C GLU A 131 -14.70 -30.15 -9.15
N GLY A 132 -15.51 -29.27 -8.54
CA GLY A 132 -16.52 -29.66 -7.54
C GLY A 132 -15.99 -30.09 -6.16
N SER A 133 -14.68 -30.21 -5.98
CA SER A 133 -14.06 -30.56 -4.69
C SER A 133 -13.56 -29.33 -3.93
N ARG A 134 -13.27 -29.51 -2.62
CA ARG A 134 -12.67 -28.46 -1.78
C ARG A 134 -11.32 -27.94 -2.34
N ARG A 135 -10.56 -28.81 -3.03
CA ARG A 135 -9.30 -28.42 -3.69
C ARG A 135 -9.55 -27.50 -4.87
N GLY A 136 -10.56 -27.79 -5.69
CA GLY A 136 -10.93 -26.94 -6.82
C GLY A 136 -11.44 -25.58 -6.36
N ALA A 137 -12.19 -25.54 -5.26
CA ALA A 137 -12.64 -24.28 -4.64
C ALA A 137 -11.47 -23.42 -4.14
N LEU A 138 -10.46 -24.03 -3.49
CA LEU A 138 -9.23 -23.33 -3.13
C LEU A 138 -8.44 -22.88 -4.37
N GLY A 139 -8.46 -23.66 -5.45
CA GLY A 139 -7.91 -23.26 -6.75
C GLY A 139 -8.57 -22.02 -7.32
N THR A 140 -9.91 -21.96 -7.33
CA THR A 140 -10.68 -20.76 -7.73
C THR A 140 -10.32 -19.57 -6.85
N ALA A 141 -10.18 -19.78 -5.53
CA ALA A 141 -9.80 -18.72 -4.61
C ALA A 141 -8.40 -18.16 -4.91
N LEU A 142 -7.44 -19.04 -5.17
CA LEU A 142 -6.06 -18.68 -5.48
C LEU A 142 -5.92 -18.00 -6.85
N ALA A 143 -6.65 -18.48 -7.86
CA ALA A 143 -6.70 -17.84 -9.17
C ALA A 143 -7.34 -16.45 -9.08
N GLY A 144 -8.44 -16.32 -8.34
CA GLY A 144 -9.08 -15.02 -8.07
C GLY A 144 -8.14 -14.04 -7.38
N PHE A 145 -7.36 -14.50 -6.41
CA PHE A 145 -6.31 -13.70 -5.78
C PHE A 145 -5.27 -13.21 -6.80
N GLY A 146 -4.77 -14.09 -7.67
CA GLY A 146 -3.82 -13.69 -8.72
C GLY A 146 -4.41 -12.66 -9.71
N VAL A 147 -5.64 -12.87 -10.15
CA VAL A 147 -6.37 -11.92 -11.04
C VAL A 147 -6.60 -10.57 -10.36
N LEU A 148 -6.93 -10.57 -9.06
CA LEU A 148 -7.09 -9.36 -8.26
C LEU A 148 -5.81 -8.52 -8.28
N PHE A 149 -4.66 -9.15 -8.05
CA PHE A 149 -3.36 -8.50 -8.04
C PHE A 149 -2.95 -7.99 -9.43
N LEU A 150 -3.23 -8.74 -10.49
CA LEU A 150 -3.05 -8.27 -11.86
C LEU A 150 -3.88 -7.00 -12.16
N GLY A 151 -5.13 -6.96 -11.67
CA GLY A 151 -5.96 -5.76 -11.77
C GLY A 151 -5.40 -4.55 -11.01
N ILE A 152 -4.85 -4.77 -9.81
CA ILE A 152 -4.18 -3.71 -9.02
C ILE A 152 -2.97 -3.15 -9.76
N ASP A 153 -2.15 -4.01 -10.35
CA ASP A 153 -0.94 -3.62 -11.09
C ASP A 153 -1.31 -2.77 -12.32
N MET A 154 -2.29 -3.22 -13.10
CA MET A 154 -2.81 -2.45 -14.23
C MET A 154 -3.39 -1.09 -13.80
N LEU A 155 -4.09 -1.03 -12.66
CA LEU A 155 -4.61 0.22 -12.10
C LEU A 155 -3.47 1.15 -11.69
N LYS A 156 -2.43 0.62 -11.05
CA LYS A 156 -1.24 1.38 -10.63
C LYS A 156 -0.55 2.03 -11.83
N ASP A 157 -0.34 1.27 -12.90
CA ASP A 157 0.31 1.77 -14.12
C ASP A 157 -0.55 2.83 -14.82
N THR A 158 -1.86 2.59 -14.89
CA THR A 158 -2.79 3.57 -15.48
C THR A 158 -2.83 4.87 -14.67
N PHE A 159 -2.80 4.77 -13.33
CA PHE A 159 -2.74 5.91 -12.43
C PHE A 159 -1.40 6.67 -12.50
N ALA A 160 -0.28 5.97 -12.69
CA ALA A 160 1.02 6.60 -12.95
C ALA A 160 1.05 7.37 -14.29
N GLY A 161 0.33 6.88 -15.30
CA GLY A 161 0.13 7.63 -16.54
C GLY A 161 -0.72 8.90 -16.35
N LEU A 162 -1.77 8.83 -15.54
CA LEU A 162 -2.67 9.96 -15.27
C LEU A 162 -2.01 11.11 -14.50
N SER A 163 -1.07 10.83 -13.59
CA SER A 163 -0.40 11.86 -12.79
C SER A 163 0.51 12.77 -13.62
N THR A 164 0.83 12.38 -14.87
CA THR A 164 1.62 13.18 -15.80
C THR A 164 0.78 14.19 -16.60
N GLU A 165 -0.51 13.89 -16.82
CA GLU A 165 -1.42 14.67 -17.69
C GLU A 165 -2.48 15.46 -16.89
N PHE A 166 -2.88 15.00 -15.71
CA PHE A 166 -3.91 15.63 -14.88
C PHE A 166 -3.36 16.01 -13.50
N THR A 167 -3.10 17.30 -13.30
CA THR A 167 -2.92 17.85 -11.94
C THR A 167 -4.29 18.02 -11.31
N PHE A 168 -4.61 17.22 -10.28
CA PHE A 168 -5.82 17.45 -9.50
C PHE A 168 -5.79 18.88 -8.93
N PRO A 169 -6.95 19.55 -8.79
CA PRO A 169 -7.00 20.84 -8.13
C PRO A 169 -6.48 20.66 -6.68
N GLU A 170 -5.25 21.11 -6.41
CA GLU A 170 -4.65 21.13 -5.07
C GLU A 170 -5.15 22.32 -4.23
N GLY A 171 -6.23 22.97 -4.66
CA GLY A 171 -6.80 24.11 -3.95
C GLY A 171 -7.54 23.69 -2.68
N ALA A 172 -7.38 24.48 -1.62
CA ALA A 172 -8.22 24.39 -0.42
C ALA A 172 -9.63 25.01 -0.62
N GLY A 173 -10.02 25.26 -1.87
CA GLY A 173 -11.31 25.85 -2.21
C GLY A 173 -12.45 24.88 -1.92
N VAL A 174 -13.58 25.39 -1.45
CA VAL A 174 -14.79 24.58 -1.19
C VAL A 174 -15.23 23.80 -2.44
N ARG A 175 -15.03 24.37 -3.63
CA ARG A 175 -15.30 23.72 -4.93
C ARG A 175 -14.39 22.52 -5.19
N ASP A 176 -13.11 22.61 -4.86
CA ASP A 176 -12.13 21.54 -5.09
C ASP A 176 -12.38 20.37 -4.14
N ILE A 177 -12.66 20.67 -2.87
CA ILE A 177 -13.08 19.66 -1.88
C ILE A 177 -14.36 18.96 -2.33
N LEU A 178 -15.36 19.69 -2.83
CA LEU A 178 -16.61 19.10 -3.33
C LEU A 178 -16.37 18.16 -4.52
N VAL A 179 -15.51 18.55 -5.46
CA VAL A 179 -15.17 17.71 -6.62
C VAL A 179 -14.44 16.44 -6.18
N GLN A 180 -13.46 16.55 -5.26
CA GLN A 180 -12.73 15.39 -4.72
C GLN A 180 -13.66 14.45 -3.95
N VAL A 181 -14.59 14.98 -3.14
CA VAL A 181 -15.60 14.20 -2.43
C VAL A 181 -16.53 13.48 -3.41
N LEU A 182 -16.98 14.14 -4.48
CA LEU A 182 -17.85 13.53 -5.48
C LEU A 182 -17.15 12.42 -6.27
N ILE A 183 -15.86 12.58 -6.60
CA ILE A 183 -15.05 11.54 -7.23
C ILE A 183 -14.91 10.33 -6.30
N GLY A 184 -14.57 10.56 -5.03
CA GLY A 184 -14.48 9.49 -4.02
C GLY A 184 -15.81 8.79 -3.76
N LEU A 185 -16.92 9.53 -3.74
CA LEU A 185 -18.27 9.00 -3.63
C LEU A 185 -18.61 8.13 -4.84
N GLY A 186 -18.34 8.60 -6.06
CA GLY A 186 -18.55 7.85 -7.29
C GLY A 186 -17.77 6.53 -7.32
N LEU A 187 -16.48 6.59 -6.97
CA LEU A 187 -15.65 5.39 -6.82
C LEU A 187 -16.19 4.41 -5.76
N THR A 188 -16.70 4.92 -4.64
CA THR A 188 -17.28 4.09 -3.58
C THR A 188 -18.58 3.41 -4.03
N VAL A 189 -19.46 4.15 -4.73
CA VAL A 189 -20.73 3.62 -5.26
C VAL A 189 -20.47 2.55 -6.32
N LEU A 190 -19.53 2.80 -7.25
CA LEU A 190 -19.17 1.84 -8.29
C LEU A 190 -18.59 0.55 -7.71
N MET A 191 -17.79 0.66 -6.66
CA MET A 191 -17.15 -0.50 -6.06
C MET A 191 -18.09 -1.33 -5.19
N GLN A 192 -19.16 -0.74 -4.65
CA GLN A 192 -20.14 -1.37 -3.72
C GLN A 192 -19.51 -2.10 -2.50
N SER A 193 -18.19 -2.07 -2.37
CA SER A 193 -17.38 -2.82 -1.43
C SER A 193 -16.40 -1.84 -0.79
N SER A 194 -16.49 -1.72 0.53
CA SER A 194 -15.67 -0.81 1.32
C SER A 194 -14.19 -1.21 1.38
N SER A 195 -13.88 -2.49 1.19
CA SER A 195 -12.51 -3.00 1.09
C SER A 195 -11.91 -2.77 -0.30
N ALA A 196 -12.74 -2.90 -1.35
CA ALA A 196 -12.36 -2.61 -2.73
C ALA A 196 -12.00 -1.13 -2.92
N SER A 197 -12.80 -0.22 -2.36
CA SER A 197 -12.53 1.23 -2.45
C SER A 197 -11.21 1.61 -1.75
N LEU A 198 -10.93 1.05 -0.57
CA LEU A 198 -9.66 1.27 0.14
C LEU A 198 -8.46 0.76 -0.66
N ALA A 199 -8.56 -0.41 -1.30
CA ALA A 199 -7.49 -0.96 -2.13
C ALA A 199 -7.16 -0.03 -3.30
N ILE A 200 -8.17 0.44 -4.02
CA ILE A 200 -7.98 1.37 -5.16
C ILE A 200 -7.39 2.70 -4.69
N VAL A 201 -7.85 3.25 -3.56
CA VAL A 201 -7.30 4.50 -3.00
C VAL A 201 -5.83 4.32 -2.61
N LEU A 202 -5.45 3.18 -2.00
CA LEU A 202 -4.06 2.87 -1.68
C LEU A 202 -3.21 2.75 -2.96
N THR A 203 -3.73 2.12 -4.00
CA THR A 203 -3.06 2.02 -5.30
C THR A 203 -2.93 3.37 -6.01
N ALA A 204 -3.97 4.21 -5.96
CA ALA A 204 -3.94 5.57 -6.50
C ALA A 204 -2.92 6.45 -5.78
N ALA A 205 -2.80 6.33 -4.46
CA ALA A 205 -1.77 7.01 -3.68
C ALA A 205 -0.35 6.61 -4.11
N GLN A 206 -0.14 5.38 -4.57
CA GLN A 206 1.16 4.93 -5.06
C GLN A 206 1.46 5.30 -6.51
N GLY A 207 0.44 5.36 -7.36
CA GLY A 207 0.55 5.91 -8.71
C GLY A 207 0.87 7.41 -8.72
N GLY A 208 1.01 8.04 -7.55
CA GLY A 208 1.33 9.47 -7.41
C GLY A 208 0.11 10.39 -7.56
N LEU A 209 -1.11 9.84 -7.64
CA LEU A 209 -2.34 10.64 -7.77
C LEU A 209 -2.76 11.30 -6.46
N LEU A 210 -2.47 10.67 -5.32
CA LEU A 210 -2.77 11.21 -3.99
C LEU A 210 -1.46 11.40 -3.23
N SER A 211 -0.87 12.59 -3.35
CA SER A 211 0.17 13.04 -2.45
C SER A 211 -0.35 12.93 -1.01
N ALA A 212 0.46 12.40 -0.09
CA ALA A 212 0.19 12.45 1.35
C ALA A 212 0.29 13.90 1.87
N GLN A 213 -0.60 14.77 1.40
CA GLN A 213 -0.79 16.19 1.71
C GLN A 213 -1.42 16.37 3.11
N GLY A 214 -0.96 15.55 4.06
CA GLY A 214 -1.11 15.76 5.50
C GLY A 214 0.21 16.13 6.18
N ARG A 215 1.36 16.02 5.49
CA ARG A 215 2.62 16.58 5.99
C ARG A 215 2.67 18.05 5.65
N ARG A 216 1.87 18.86 6.35
CA ARG A 216 2.35 20.20 6.69
C ARG A 216 3.73 19.97 7.30
N PRO A 217 4.84 20.50 6.77
CA PRO A 217 5.98 20.70 7.65
C PRO A 217 5.43 21.60 8.75
N SER A 218 5.19 21.04 9.93
CA SER A 218 5.05 21.86 11.11
C SER A 218 6.28 22.75 11.08
N SER A 219 6.05 24.04 10.96
CA SER A 219 7.02 25.08 11.20
C SER A 219 7.48 24.99 12.66
N SER A 220 8.24 23.95 12.99
CA SER A 220 9.14 23.91 14.13
C SER A 220 10.53 23.98 13.53
N ALA A 221 10.96 25.22 13.29
CA ALA A 221 12.37 25.54 13.10
C ALA A 221 13.21 24.78 14.13
N PRO A 222 14.38 24.24 13.78
CA PRO A 222 15.37 23.88 14.78
C PRO A 222 15.99 25.19 15.29
N THR A 223 15.31 25.90 16.17
CA THR A 223 15.94 26.96 16.98
C THR A 223 16.67 26.30 18.14
N SER A 224 17.67 25.47 17.84
CA SER A 224 18.71 25.13 18.80
C SER A 224 19.75 26.24 18.77
N ALA A 225 19.43 27.35 19.42
CA ALA A 225 20.42 28.32 19.87
C ALA A 225 21.33 27.63 20.91
N PRO A 226 22.67 27.67 20.77
CA PRO A 226 23.54 27.20 21.84
C PRO A 226 23.50 28.22 23.00
N PRO A 227 23.50 27.76 24.27
CA PRO A 227 23.40 28.65 25.42
C PRO A 227 24.68 29.50 25.55
N SER A 228 24.45 30.80 25.67
CA SER A 228 25.44 31.82 26.04
C SER A 228 26.23 31.43 27.30
N ARG A 229 27.49 31.02 27.14
CA ARG A 229 28.46 31.10 28.23
C ARG A 229 29.02 32.51 28.29
N ARG A 230 28.54 33.26 29.28
CA ARG A 230 29.23 34.42 29.86
C ARG A 230 30.62 34.00 30.35
N SER A 231 31.64 34.60 29.78
CA SER A 231 32.90 34.86 30.48
C SER A 231 33.51 36.11 29.87
N SER A 232 33.41 37.21 30.61
CA SER A 232 34.04 38.50 30.32
C SER A 232 35.56 38.45 30.60
N PRO A 233 36.30 39.56 30.42
CA PRO A 233 37.41 39.70 29.48
C PRO A 233 38.78 39.53 30.13
N LEU A 234 39.80 39.07 29.40
CA LEU A 234 41.18 39.24 29.84
C LEU A 234 42.18 39.28 28.67
N SER A 235 42.78 40.46 28.51
CA SER A 235 44.15 40.74 28.08
C SER A 235 44.64 40.33 26.68
N ALA A 236 44.90 41.37 25.88
CA ALA A 236 45.88 41.37 24.79
C ALA A 236 47.30 41.03 25.30
N PRO A 237 48.21 40.58 24.41
CA PRO A 237 49.28 41.50 24.03
C PRO A 237 49.63 41.54 22.53
N ARG A 238 50.49 42.51 22.25
CA ARG A 238 50.93 43.19 21.01
C ARG A 238 51.68 42.35 19.94
N PRO A 239 51.96 42.95 18.76
CA PRO A 239 52.30 42.27 17.51
C PRO A 239 53.81 42.12 17.26
N THR A 240 54.20 41.24 16.33
CA THR A 240 55.56 41.15 15.75
C THR A 240 55.48 40.81 14.25
N PRO A 241 56.53 41.10 13.46
CA PRO A 241 56.40 41.90 12.25
C PRO A 241 56.40 41.13 10.92
N ALA A 242 56.04 41.88 9.88
CA ALA A 242 56.02 41.53 8.46
C ALA A 242 57.37 41.04 7.91
N VAL A 243 57.31 40.09 6.98
CA VAL A 243 58.40 39.68 6.08
C VAL A 243 57.83 39.60 4.64
N PRO A 244 58.54 40.11 3.61
CA PRO A 244 57.97 40.57 2.34
C PRO A 244 57.76 39.45 1.28
N PRO A 245 57.02 39.72 0.19
CA PRO A 245 56.66 38.70 -0.81
C PRO A 245 57.72 38.54 -1.91
N PRO A 246 57.91 37.33 -2.47
CA PRO A 246 58.56 37.19 -3.76
C PRO A 246 57.54 37.15 -4.91
N ARG A 247 57.57 38.24 -5.68
CA ARG A 247 57.49 38.35 -7.15
C ARG A 247 56.78 37.23 -7.94
N THR A 248 55.65 37.65 -8.53
CA THR A 248 55.21 37.40 -9.92
C THR A 248 56.05 36.45 -10.78
N SER A 249 55.44 35.39 -11.28
CA SER A 249 55.48 35.11 -12.73
C SER A 249 54.25 34.32 -13.17
N SER A 250 53.52 34.93 -14.09
CA SER A 250 52.43 34.40 -14.87
C SER A 250 52.95 33.46 -15.96
N SER A 251 52.38 32.27 -16.07
CA SER A 251 52.25 31.47 -17.31
C SER A 251 51.22 30.36 -16.99
N THR A 252 49.95 30.45 -17.35
CA THR A 252 49.40 30.24 -18.71
C THR A 252 50.18 29.21 -19.52
N CYS A 253 49.77 27.94 -19.44
CA CYS A 253 49.83 26.97 -20.51
C CYS A 253 48.74 25.90 -20.31
N SER A 254 47.72 25.97 -21.16
CA SER A 254 46.87 24.87 -21.63
C SER A 254 47.38 24.51 -23.05
N PRO A 255 46.94 23.46 -23.77
CA PRO A 255 46.33 22.17 -23.42
C PRO A 255 47.14 20.98 -24.02
N ALA A 256 46.60 19.76 -23.89
CA ALA A 256 46.85 18.54 -24.68
C ALA A 256 47.68 17.39 -24.04
N ALA A 257 47.13 16.18 -24.24
CA ALA A 257 47.62 14.84 -23.94
C ALA A 257 47.43 14.30 -22.50
N SER A 258 46.51 13.33 -22.40
CA SER A 258 46.22 12.40 -21.30
C SER A 258 47.44 11.56 -20.86
N PRO A 259 47.35 10.71 -19.80
CA PRO A 259 46.67 10.85 -18.51
C PRO A 259 47.65 10.48 -17.36
N CYS A 260 48.16 11.39 -16.54
CA CYS A 260 48.92 11.02 -15.32
C CYS A 260 49.17 12.25 -14.43
N CYS A 261 48.24 12.59 -13.54
CA CYS A 261 48.54 13.45 -12.41
C CYS A 261 49.10 12.59 -11.27
N SER A 262 50.43 12.51 -11.21
CA SER A 262 51.17 12.00 -10.06
C SER A 262 51.10 13.02 -8.92
N CYS A 263 50.23 12.79 -7.93
CA CYS A 263 50.33 13.47 -6.64
C CYS A 263 51.47 12.84 -5.80
N PRO A 264 52.32 13.66 -5.16
CA PRO A 264 53.33 13.15 -4.22
C PRO A 264 52.63 12.71 -2.93
N GLY A 265 52.58 11.40 -2.67
CA GLY A 265 52.05 10.89 -1.39
C GLY A 265 51.48 9.47 -1.35
N CYS A 266 51.39 8.72 -2.45
CA CYS A 266 50.88 7.34 -2.41
C CYS A 266 51.94 6.30 -2.78
N SER A 267 52.42 5.64 -1.73
CA SER A 267 53.27 4.45 -1.71
C SER A 267 52.65 3.29 -2.50
N ALA A 268 53.47 2.72 -3.39
CA ALA A 268 53.18 1.57 -4.24
C ALA A 268 52.85 0.28 -3.46
N ARG A 269 51.70 -0.34 -3.78
CA ARG A 269 51.51 -1.81 -3.84
C ARG A 269 50.11 -2.13 -4.38
N SER A 270 50.01 -2.48 -5.66
CA SER A 270 49.16 -3.56 -6.17
C SER A 270 49.32 -3.66 -7.67
N ALA A 271 49.57 -4.89 -8.13
CA ALA A 271 49.39 -5.28 -9.51
C ALA A 271 47.91 -5.60 -9.73
N CYS A 272 47.28 -4.89 -10.66
CA CYS A 272 46.23 -5.28 -11.60
C CYS A 272 45.69 -4.00 -12.25
#